data_AF-A0A7W5ZT00-F1
#
_entry.id   AF-A0A7W5ZT00-F1
#
_cell.length_a   1.000
_cell.length_b   1.000
_cell.length_c   1.000
_cell.angle_alpha   90.00
_cell.angle_beta   90.00
_cell.angle_gamma   90.00
#
_symmetry.space_group_name_H-M   'P 1'
#
loop_
_entity.id
_entity.type
_entity.pdbx_description
1 polymer ?
#
loop_
_entity_poly.entity_id
_entity_poly.type
_entity_poly.pdbx_seq_one_letter_code
_entity_poly.pdbx_strand_id
1 'polypeptide(L)' 'MSHLTPKEAAIMRLWDTGSLLEAIACAMGMPKANVEKVVFTFHDGGDQRRQSAVMRRGSAFLLRAIQISGKRHRSVRS' A
#
# COMPACT_ATOMS: atom_id res chain seq x y z
N MET A 1 -21.35 -4.80 12.53
CA MET A 1 -19.99 -5.05 13.02
C MET A 1 -19.56 -6.38 12.44
N SER A 2 -18.63 -6.40 11.49
CA SER A 2 -18.20 -7.62 10.82
C SER A 2 -17.57 -8.55 11.85
N HIS A 3 -18.14 -9.74 12.02
CA HIS A 3 -17.66 -10.73 12.98
C HIS A 3 -16.28 -11.23 12.53
N LEU A 4 -15.22 -10.74 13.19
CA LEU A 4 -13.88 -11.32 13.08
C LEU A 4 -13.94 -12.77 13.53
N THR A 5 -13.39 -13.67 12.72
CA THR A 5 -13.15 -15.04 13.18
C THR A 5 -12.13 -15.02 14.33
N PRO A 6 -12.11 -16.02 15.22
CA PRO A 6 -11.15 -16.07 16.32
C PRO A 6 -9.69 -15.98 15.87
N LYS A 7 -9.39 -16.50 14.68
CA LYS A 7 -8.05 -16.42 14.06
C LYS A 7 -7.72 -15.01 13.59
N GLU A 8 -8.66 -14.32 12.95
CA GLU A 8 -8.47 -12.93 12.50
C GLU A 8 -8.35 -11.98 13.69
N ALA A 9 -9.10 -12.20 14.76
CA ALA A 9 -8.98 -11.44 15.99
C ALA A 9 -7.60 -11.61 16.64
N ALA A 10 -7.02 -12.82 16.62
CA ALA A 10 -5.67 -13.07 17.11
C ALA A 10 -4.60 -12.35 16.25
N ILE A 11 -4.76 -12.38 14.92
CA ILE A 11 -3.89 -11.65 13.98
C ILE A 11 -3.93 -10.15 14.27
N MET A 12 -5.13 -9.59 14.43
CA MET A 12 -5.31 -8.16 14.73
C MET A 12 -4.71 -7.77 16.08
N ARG A 13 -4.90 -8.59 17.13
CA ARG A 13 -4.27 -8.35 18.44
C ARG A 13 -2.75 -8.30 18.38
N LEU A 14 -2.12 -9.21 17.62
CA LEU A 14 -0.67 -9.22 17.44
C LEU A 14 -0.17 -8.07 16.56
N TRP A 15 -1.00 -7.61 15.63
CA TRP A 15 -0.73 -6.43 14.83
C TRP A 15 -0.79 -5.15 15.67
N ASP A 16 -1.80 -5.03 16.55
CA ASP A 16 -1.97 -3.89 17.46
C ASP A 16 -0.80 -3.76 18.45
N THR A 17 -0.10 -4.85 18.78
CA THR A 17 1.11 -4.81 19.62
C THR A 17 2.36 -4.34 18.85
N GLY A 18 2.25 -4.05 17.55
CA GLY A 18 3.35 -3.61 16.69
C GLY A 18 4.22 -4.74 16.14
N SER A 19 3.74 -5.99 16.20
CA SER A 19 4.51 -7.15 15.70
C SER A 19 4.66 -7.13 14.18
N LEU A 20 5.80 -7.57 13.68
CA LEU A 20 6.04 -7.70 12.24
C LEU A 20 5.14 -8.78 11.62
N LEU A 21 4.67 -8.56 10.39
CA LEU A 21 3.82 -9.53 9.66
C LEU A 21 4.44 -10.94 9.57
N GLU A 22 5.77 -11.03 9.48
CA GLU A 22 6.49 -12.30 9.44
C GLU A 22 6.46 -13.04 10.78
N ALA A 23 6.58 -12.30 11.88
CA ALA A 23 6.47 -12.87 13.22
C ALA A 23 5.03 -13.36 13.47
N ILE A 24 4.02 -12.60 13.01
CA ILE A 24 2.61 -13.00 13.10
C ILE A 24 2.35 -14.24 12.24
N ALA A 25 2.86 -14.27 11.01
CA ALA A 25 2.73 -15.42 10.11
C ALA A 25 3.36 -16.69 10.70
N CYS A 26 4.54 -16.56 11.30
CA CYS A 26 5.22 -17.65 12.00
C CYS A 26 4.42 -18.11 13.23
N ALA A 27 3.96 -17.19 14.07
CA ALA A 27 3.18 -17.49 15.27
C ALA A 27 1.82 -18.15 14.97
N MET A 28 1.20 -17.78 13.85
CA MET A 28 -0.09 -18.33 13.43
C MET A 28 0.03 -19.59 12.56
N GLY A 29 1.25 -19.96 12.14
CA GLY A 29 1.48 -21.07 11.21
C GLY A 29 0.81 -20.88 9.85
N MET A 30 0.73 -19.63 9.38
CA MET A 30 0.03 -19.27 8.15
C MET A 30 0.94 -18.55 7.16
N PRO A 31 0.64 -18.63 5.85
CA PRO A 31 1.35 -17.83 4.85
C PRO A 31 1.23 -16.33 5.14
N LYS A 32 2.33 -15.60 5.00
CA LYS A 32 2.38 -14.13 5.16
C LYS A 32 1.32 -13.41 4.33
N ALA A 33 1.06 -13.88 3.10
CA ALA A 33 0.05 -13.31 2.21
C ALA A 33 -1.38 -13.34 2.82
N ASN A 34 -1.70 -14.37 3.62
CA ASN A 34 -3.00 -14.47 4.28
C ASN A 34 -3.10 -13.51 5.46
N VAL A 35 -2.02 -13.38 6.25
CA VAL A 35 -1.94 -12.42 7.35
C VAL A 35 -2.03 -10.99 6.83
N GLU A 36 -1.30 -10.68 5.75
CA GLU A 36 -1.40 -9.40 5.05
C GLU A 36 -2.84 -9.13 4.63
N LYS A 37 -3.49 -10.05 3.93
CA LYS A 37 -4.89 -9.88 3.49
C LYS A 37 -5.82 -9.56 4.66
N VAL A 38 -5.70 -10.25 5.79
CA VAL A 38 -6.50 -9.99 6.98
C VAL A 38 -6.22 -8.59 7.53
N VAL A 39 -4.96 -8.24 7.77
CA VAL A 39 -4.59 -6.91 8.28
C VAL A 39 -5.07 -5.80 7.33
N PHE A 40 -4.89 -5.95 6.02
CA PHE A 40 -5.34 -4.99 5.02
C PHE A 40 -6.86 -4.90 4.87
N THR A 41 -7.59 -5.99 5.14
CA THR A 41 -9.07 -6.00 5.07
C THR A 41 -9.68 -5.23 6.26
N PHE A 42 -9.02 -5.24 7.42
CA PHE A 42 -9.53 -4.62 8.65
C PHE A 42 -8.87 -3.27 8.98
N HIS A 43 -7.66 -2.99 8.46
CA HIS A 43 -7.03 -1.67 8.48
C HIS A 43 -7.08 -1.04 7.08
N ASP A 44 -8.07 -0.17 6.88
CA ASP A 44 -8.24 0.71 5.70
C ASP A 44 -6.98 1.55 5.34
N GLY A 45 -6.00 1.65 6.26
CA GLY A 45 -4.79 2.46 6.09
C GLY A 45 -3.73 1.89 5.14
N GLY A 46 -3.84 0.61 4.76
CA GLY A 46 -2.89 0.01 3.84
C GLY A 46 -3.05 0.45 2.38
N ASP A 47 -4.29 0.73 1.99
CA ASP A 47 -4.58 1.21 0.63
C ASP A 47 -4.10 2.65 0.43
N GLN A 48 -4.12 3.50 1.47
CA GLN A 48 -3.58 4.87 1.40
C GLN A 48 -2.07 4.93 1.09
N ARG A 49 -1.26 4.02 1.65
CA ARG A 49 0.19 3.97 1.35
C ARG A 49 0.44 3.48 -0.07
N ARG A 50 -0.32 2.49 -0.53
CA ARG A 50 -0.22 1.95 -1.89
C ARG A 50 -0.72 2.95 -2.94
N GLN A 51 -1.86 3.57 -2.71
CA GLN A 51 -2.39 4.65 -3.54
C GLN A 51 -1.43 5.86 -3.56
N SER A 52 -0.84 6.26 -2.43
CA SER A 52 0.19 7.31 -2.42
C SER A 52 1.41 6.96 -3.26
N ALA A 53 1.88 5.71 -3.23
CA ALA A 53 3.00 5.27 -4.04
C ALA A 53 2.66 5.23 -5.55
N VAL A 54 1.45 4.81 -5.90
CA VAL A 54 0.94 4.83 -7.29
C VAL A 54 0.78 6.27 -7.80
N MET A 55 0.18 7.15 -7.00
CA MET A 55 0.00 8.57 -7.32
C MET A 55 1.34 9.28 -7.54
N ARG A 56 2.36 9.02 -6.71
CA ARG A 56 3.71 9.60 -6.88
C ARG A 56 4.38 9.17 -8.20
N ARG A 57 4.16 7.93 -8.65
CA ARG A 57 4.70 7.45 -9.94
C ARG A 57 3.95 8.07 -11.12
N GLY A 58 2.62 8.16 -11.04
CA GLY A 58 1.79 8.81 -12.08
C GLY A 58 2.10 10.30 -12.24
N SER A 59 2.28 11.02 -11.13
CA SER A 59 2.58 12.45 -11.16
C SER A 59 3.96 12.75 -11.75
N ALA A 60 4.96 11.92 -11.49
CA ALA A 60 6.29 12.06 -12.07
C ALA A 60 6.28 11.86 -13.61
N PHE A 61 5.48 10.91 -14.10
CA PHE A 61 5.32 10.68 -15.53
C PHE A 61 4.64 11.88 -16.22
N LEU A 62 3.57 12.42 -15.63
CA LEU A 62 2.86 13.59 -16.14
C LEU A 62 3.75 14.84 -16.17
N LEU A 63 4.49 15.12 -15.08
CA LEU A 63 5.43 16.23 -15.02
C LEU A 63 6.52 16.12 -16.09
N ARG A 64 7.05 14.91 -16.30
CA ARG A 64 8.05 14.65 -17.34
C ARG A 64 7.47 14.85 -18.75
N ALA A 65 6.23 14.41 -18.99
CA ALA A 65 5.55 14.63 -20.26
C ALA A 65 5.33 16.13 -20.55
N ILE A 66 4.93 16.91 -19.53
CA ILE A 66 4.76 18.36 -19.65
C ILE A 66 6.11 19.04 -19.92
N GLN A 67 7.18 18.65 -19.24
CA GLN A 67 8.53 19.19 -19.48
C GLN A 67 9.04 18.92 -20.91
N ILE A 68 8.76 17.72 -21.44
CA ILE A 68 9.14 17.35 -22.81
C ILE A 68 8.29 18.12 -23.83
N SER A 69 6.98 18.24 -23.60
CA SER A 69 6.07 18.97 -24.48
C SER A 69 6.36 20.48 -24.50
N GLY A 70 6.62 21.08 -23.33
CA GLY A 70 6.97 22.50 -23.21
C GLY A 70 8.29 22.89 -23.89
N LYS A 71 9.28 21.98 -23.95
CA LYS A 71 10.53 22.22 -24.69
C LYS A 71 10.32 22.28 -26.20
N ARG A 72 9.39 21.50 -26.76
CA ARG A 72 9.11 21.51 -28.21
C ARG A 72 8.51 22.82 -28.70
N HIS A 73 7.71 23.49 -27.86
CA HIS A 73 7.08 24.77 -28.22
C HIS A 73 8.03 25.98 -28.17
N ARG A 74 9.17 25.88 -27.45
CA ARG A 74 10.13 26.99 -27.31
C ARG A 74 11.21 27.01 -28.39
N SER A 75 11.39 25.91 -29.13
CA SER A 75 12.44 25.75 -30.14
C SER A 75 12.06 26.27 -31.53
N VAL A 76 10.83 26.73 -31.76
CA VAL A 76 10.32 27.18 -33.08
C VAL A 76 10.23 28.72 -33.16
N ARG A 77 10.92 29.45 -32.27
CA ARG A 77 10.97 30.92 -32.24
C ARG A 77 12.40 31.48 -32.20
N SER A 78 13.32 30.90 -32.95
CA SER A 78 14.63 31.52 -33.21
C SER A 78 14.84 31.73 -34.69
#